data_AF-A0A956TF39-F1
#
_entry.id   AF-A0A956TF39-F1
#
_cell.length_a   1.000
_cell.length_b   1.000
_cell.length_c   1.000
_cell.angle_alpha   90.00
_cell.angle_beta   90.00
_cell.angle_gamma   90.00
#
_symmetry.space_group_name_H-M   'P 1'
#
loop_
_entity.id
_entity.type
_entity.pdbx_description
1 polymer ?
#
loop_
_entity_poly.entity_id
_entity_poly.type
_entity_poly.pdbx_seq_one_letter_code
_entity_poly.pdbx_strand_id
1 'polypeptide(L)'
;MALTIALMTLGTRGDVAPMLALGQALTARGHRVRLAGPDDAGQWVRSHGFEFHSLGFDIEAFLQSPAVKEKLSGGPLALARIWWRDVLPTAHRMFRAIGQAAEGCDVIVSHPKVVGSQDAAQVNRALYLRAHFLPLTPTHHFPPPVFTQELGYLNRPLYQLFRLSRLPYLKQLNAWRRELGLPPGPWLDSLTHPSLCAISQAVLPRPSDWPDQHFMTGYWFFDDPAEWQPDPALADFLGAGDPPIYIGFGSMTSQNPQQLSQLVVEAVRLAGCRALLGLGWGALDHYSDE
;
A
#
# COMPACT_ATOMS: atom_id res chain seq x y z
N MET A 1 -26.84 -13.25 2.75
CA MET A 1 -26.03 -14.09 3.66
C MET A 1 -24.85 -13.26 4.12
N ALA A 2 -24.54 -13.26 5.42
CA ALA A 2 -23.32 -12.64 5.92
C ALA A 2 -22.12 -13.47 5.42
N LEU A 3 -21.08 -12.78 4.94
CA LEU A 3 -19.85 -13.40 4.43
C LEU A 3 -18.71 -13.00 5.37
N THR A 4 -17.72 -13.88 5.50
CA THR A 4 -16.44 -13.56 6.13
C THR A 4 -15.46 -13.13 5.05
N ILE A 5 -14.98 -11.89 5.13
CA ILE A 5 -14.16 -11.25 4.10
C ILE A 5 -12.81 -10.88 4.70
N ALA A 6 -11.73 -11.39 4.12
CA ALA A 6 -10.38 -10.96 4.44
C ALA A 6 -9.95 -9.81 3.50
N LEU A 7 -9.52 -8.71 4.09
CA LEU A 7 -8.91 -7.57 3.40
C LEU A 7 -7.42 -7.57 3.70
N MET A 8 -6.58 -7.82 2.69
CA MET A 8 -5.15 -8.03 2.88
C MET A 8 -4.32 -6.97 2.17
N THR A 9 -3.40 -6.35 2.87
CA THR A 9 -2.52 -5.33 2.29
C THR A 9 -1.13 -5.37 2.93
N LEU A 10 -0.12 -4.85 2.23
CA LEU A 10 1.22 -4.70 2.80
C LEU A 10 1.80 -3.39 2.25
N GLY A 11 1.94 -2.41 3.12
CA GLY A 11 2.36 -1.07 2.76
C GLY A 11 2.11 -0.07 3.89
N THR A 12 2.43 1.19 3.67
CA THR A 12 2.25 2.22 4.70
C THR A 12 0.77 2.57 4.90
N ARG A 13 0.49 3.65 5.64
CA ARG A 13 -0.87 4.16 5.86
C ARG A 13 -1.69 4.30 4.56
N GLY A 14 -1.06 4.68 3.44
CA GLY A 14 -1.73 4.80 2.14
C GLY A 14 -2.24 3.48 1.55
N ASP A 15 -1.65 2.35 1.93
CA ASP A 15 -2.11 1.01 1.53
C ASP A 15 -3.16 0.43 2.51
N VAL A 16 -3.18 0.91 3.75
CA VAL A 16 -4.08 0.43 4.82
C VAL A 16 -5.40 1.22 4.87
N ALA A 17 -5.36 2.55 4.72
CA ALA A 17 -6.54 3.40 4.80
C ALA A 17 -7.66 2.99 3.82
N PRO A 18 -7.37 2.74 2.53
CA PRO A 18 -8.41 2.30 1.59
C PRO A 18 -9.06 0.97 1.99
N MET A 19 -8.29 0.05 2.59
CA MET A 19 -8.82 -1.22 3.08
C MET A 19 -9.72 -1.04 4.30
N LEU A 20 -9.41 -0.08 5.19
CA LEU A 20 -10.30 0.29 6.28
C LEU A 20 -11.62 0.88 5.76
N ALA A 21 -11.58 1.76 4.77
CA ALA A 21 -12.78 2.32 4.14
C ALA A 21 -13.67 1.23 3.53
N LEU A 22 -13.06 0.31 2.77
CA LEU A 22 -13.77 -0.84 2.23
C LEU A 22 -14.33 -1.72 3.37
N GLY A 23 -13.55 -1.94 4.42
CA GLY A 23 -13.96 -2.69 5.60
C GLY A 23 -15.20 -2.09 6.27
N GLN A 24 -15.24 -0.78 6.48
CA GLN A 24 -16.39 -0.09 7.08
C GLN A 24 -17.65 -0.28 6.22
N ALA A 25 -17.50 -0.09 4.91
CA ALA A 25 -18.60 -0.27 3.97
C ALA A 25 -19.13 -1.71 3.91
N LEU A 26 -18.27 -2.71 4.07
CA LEU A 26 -18.65 -4.13 4.11
C LEU A 26 -19.29 -4.51 5.44
N THR A 27 -18.74 -4.05 6.57
CA THR A 27 -19.32 -4.26 7.90
C THR A 27 -20.70 -3.62 8.00
N ALA A 28 -20.89 -2.41 7.49
CA ALA A 28 -22.19 -1.73 7.44
C ALA A 28 -23.24 -2.51 6.61
N ARG A 29 -22.80 -3.38 5.70
CA ARG A 29 -23.65 -4.28 4.91
C ARG A 29 -23.88 -5.65 5.58
N GLY A 30 -23.40 -5.84 6.81
CA GLY A 30 -23.59 -7.06 7.59
C GLY A 30 -22.60 -8.19 7.31
N HIS A 31 -21.47 -7.89 6.66
CA HIS A 31 -20.38 -8.85 6.49
C HIS A 31 -19.42 -8.81 7.70
N ARG A 32 -18.77 -9.93 7.98
CA ARG A 32 -17.66 -9.99 8.94
C ARG A 32 -16.36 -9.67 8.20
N VAL A 33 -15.63 -8.66 8.65
CA VAL A 33 -14.39 -8.21 8.02
C VAL A 33 -13.20 -8.50 8.92
N ARG A 34 -12.18 -9.14 8.35
CA ARG A 34 -10.84 -9.30 8.93
C ARG A 34 -9.84 -8.53 8.09
N LEU A 35 -9.04 -7.69 8.72
CA LEU A 35 -7.95 -6.97 8.06
C LEU A 35 -6.62 -7.67 8.38
N ALA A 36 -5.84 -7.93 7.35
CA ALA A 36 -4.49 -8.45 7.48
C ALA A 36 -3.50 -7.46 6.88
N GLY A 37 -2.49 -7.08 7.66
CA GLY A 37 -1.60 -6.00 7.28
C GLY A 37 -0.25 -6.03 7.97
N PRO A 38 0.57 -4.99 7.76
CA PRO A 38 1.84 -4.84 8.44
C PRO A 38 1.64 -4.60 9.94
N ASP A 39 2.62 -4.97 10.74
CA ASP A 39 2.47 -5.07 12.20
C ASP A 39 2.15 -3.70 12.84
N ASP A 40 2.75 -2.64 12.32
CA ASP A 40 2.57 -1.23 12.70
C ASP A 40 1.16 -0.68 12.42
N ALA A 41 0.40 -1.30 11.51
CA ALA A 41 -1.00 -0.93 11.28
C ALA A 41 -1.97 -1.49 12.33
N GLY A 42 -1.53 -2.45 13.14
CA GLY A 42 -2.42 -3.25 13.98
C GLY A 42 -3.16 -2.47 15.06
N GLN A 43 -2.55 -1.42 15.63
CA GLN A 43 -3.23 -0.58 16.62
C GLN A 43 -4.32 0.27 15.96
N TRP A 44 -4.01 0.91 14.84
CA TRP A 44 -4.93 1.77 14.11
C TRP A 44 -6.12 0.98 13.52
N VAL A 45 -5.89 -0.23 13.03
CA VAL A 45 -6.99 -1.09 12.56
C VAL A 45 -7.93 -1.48 13.70
N ARG A 46 -7.37 -1.86 14.86
CA ARG A 46 -8.17 -2.25 16.03
C ARG A 46 -8.92 -1.08 16.65
N SER A 47 -8.37 0.13 16.64
CA SER A 47 -9.08 1.32 17.15
C SER A 47 -10.37 1.62 16.37
N HIS A 48 -10.49 1.10 15.14
CA HIS A 48 -11.69 1.17 14.31
C HIS A 48 -12.60 -0.06 14.42
N GLY A 49 -12.37 -0.93 15.41
CA GLY A 49 -13.23 -2.07 15.73
C GLY A 49 -13.06 -3.29 14.81
N PHE A 50 -12.02 -3.32 13.97
CA PHE A 50 -11.77 -4.46 13.08
C PHE A 50 -10.92 -5.55 13.74
N GLU A 51 -11.21 -6.81 13.37
CA GLU A 51 -10.32 -7.93 13.61
C GLU A 51 -9.03 -7.74 12.79
N PHE A 52 -7.87 -7.78 13.44
CA PHE A 52 -6.57 -7.57 12.81
C PHE A 52 -5.68 -8.81 12.89
N HIS A 53 -5.10 -9.20 11.75
CA HIS A 53 -4.10 -10.26 11.63
C HIS A 53 -2.77 -9.67 11.15
N SER A 54 -1.70 -9.86 11.91
CA SER A 54 -0.36 -9.43 11.53
C SER A 54 0.19 -10.33 10.42
N LEU A 55 0.81 -9.73 9.40
CA LEU A 55 1.55 -10.46 8.36
C LEU A 55 3.04 -10.65 8.72
N GLY A 56 3.46 -10.22 9.91
CA GLY A 56 4.79 -10.41 10.46
C GLY A 56 5.85 -9.51 9.83
N PHE A 57 5.46 -8.30 9.45
CA PHE A 57 6.37 -7.32 8.86
C PHE A 57 6.00 -5.90 9.31
N ASP A 58 6.94 -5.26 10.00
CA ASP A 58 6.84 -3.86 10.42
C ASP A 58 7.49 -2.98 9.35
N ILE A 59 6.67 -2.16 8.70
CA ILE A 59 7.10 -1.36 7.54
C ILE A 59 7.82 -0.10 7.98
N GLU A 60 7.34 0.55 9.04
CA GLU A 60 7.98 1.73 9.58
C GLU A 60 9.39 1.39 10.08
N ALA A 61 9.54 0.34 10.90
CA ALA A 61 10.85 -0.09 11.40
C ALA A 61 11.81 -0.46 10.25
N PHE A 62 11.30 -1.11 9.19
CA PHE A 62 12.11 -1.42 8.02
C PHE A 62 12.60 -0.16 7.29
N LEU A 63 11.70 0.78 7.00
CA LEU A 63 12.02 2.03 6.30
C LEU A 63 12.91 2.96 7.14
N GLN A 64 12.76 2.93 8.46
CA GLN A 64 13.59 3.70 9.38
C GLN A 64 14.97 3.09 9.64
N SER A 65 15.21 1.84 9.20
CA SER A 65 16.49 1.16 9.43
C SER A 65 17.66 1.91 8.75
N PRO A 66 18.85 1.98 9.41
CA PRO A 66 20.01 2.66 8.84
C PRO A 66 20.39 2.13 7.45
N ALA A 67 20.27 0.82 7.25
CA ALA A 67 20.55 0.17 5.98
C ALA A 67 19.66 0.67 4.84
N VAL A 68 18.37 0.93 5.10
CA VAL A 68 17.43 1.45 4.10
C VAL A 68 17.65 2.94 3.88
N LYS A 69 17.78 3.74 4.94
CA LYS A 69 18.05 5.18 4.87
C LYS A 69 19.31 5.53 4.09
N GLU A 70 20.42 4.85 4.38
CA GLU A 70 21.72 5.07 3.75
C GLU A 70 21.70 4.67 2.27
N LYS A 71 20.95 3.63 1.91
CA LYS A 71 20.93 3.05 0.56
C LYS A 71 19.76 3.46 -0.31
N LEU A 72 18.85 4.30 0.19
CA LEU A 72 17.79 4.91 -0.62
C LEU A 72 18.38 5.74 -1.79
N SER A 73 19.60 6.28 -1.68
CA SER A 73 20.35 6.91 -2.78
C SER A 73 21.11 5.93 -3.69
N GLY A 74 21.30 4.67 -3.26
CA GLY A 74 22.03 3.65 -4.01
C GLY A 74 21.24 3.06 -5.19
N GLY A 75 20.03 3.57 -5.44
CA GLY A 75 19.15 3.14 -6.52
C GLY A 75 18.52 1.75 -6.32
N PRO A 76 17.81 1.24 -7.34
CA PRO A 76 17.02 0.01 -7.24
C PRO A 76 17.83 -1.23 -6.83
N LEU A 77 19.11 -1.31 -7.19
CA LEU A 77 20.01 -2.42 -6.87
C LEU A 77 20.31 -2.52 -5.37
N ALA A 78 20.49 -1.38 -4.69
CA ALA A 78 20.80 -1.35 -3.27
C ALA A 78 19.60 -1.79 -2.43
N LEU A 79 18.40 -1.31 -2.79
CA LEU A 79 17.13 -1.75 -2.20
C LEU A 79 16.87 -3.24 -2.46
N ALA A 80 17.12 -3.73 -3.69
CA ALA A 80 16.97 -5.14 -4.00
C ALA A 80 17.88 -6.03 -3.11
N ARG A 81 19.11 -5.58 -2.82
CA ARG A 81 20.04 -6.32 -1.95
C ARG A 81 19.57 -6.38 -0.50
N ILE A 82 19.04 -5.27 0.03
CA ILE A 82 18.45 -5.24 1.38
C ILE A 82 17.26 -6.18 1.43
N TRP A 83 16.36 -6.08 0.46
CA TRP A 83 15.19 -6.91 0.35
C TRP A 83 15.55 -8.41 0.34
N TRP A 84 16.58 -8.77 -0.42
CA TRP A 84 17.07 -10.16 -0.49
C TRP A 84 17.64 -10.67 0.83
N ARG A 85 18.31 -9.80 1.60
CA ARG A 85 18.93 -10.16 2.88
C ARG A 85 17.93 -10.19 4.03
N ASP A 86 17.02 -9.23 4.07
CA ASP A 86 16.23 -8.93 5.27
C ASP A 86 14.76 -9.35 5.15
N VAL A 87 14.20 -9.33 3.92
CA VAL A 87 12.77 -9.63 3.69
C VAL A 87 12.58 -11.04 3.13
N LEU A 88 13.41 -11.47 2.18
CA LEU A 88 13.22 -12.76 1.54
C LEU A 88 13.33 -13.97 2.51
N PRO A 89 14.21 -13.97 3.53
CA PRO A 89 14.24 -15.05 4.52
C PRO A 89 12.99 -15.12 5.41
N THR A 90 12.31 -14.00 5.63
CA THR A 90 11.09 -13.95 6.47
C THR A 90 9.82 -14.27 5.66
N ALA A 91 9.90 -14.27 4.33
CA ALA A 91 8.77 -14.49 3.42
C ALA A 91 7.96 -15.76 3.71
N HIS A 92 8.61 -16.85 4.10
CA HIS A 92 7.88 -18.09 4.42
C HIS A 92 6.99 -17.94 5.66
N ARG A 93 7.42 -17.18 6.68
CA ARG A 93 6.58 -16.83 7.84
C ARG A 93 5.40 -15.96 7.41
N MET A 94 5.65 -14.97 6.56
CA MET A 94 4.61 -14.10 5.99
C MET A 94 3.57 -14.91 5.23
N PHE A 95 3.96 -15.89 4.41
CA PHE A 95 3.03 -16.78 3.71
C PHE A 95 2.14 -17.58 4.66
N ARG A 96 2.71 -18.14 5.74
CA ARG A 96 1.89 -18.83 6.77
C ARG A 96 0.91 -17.87 7.44
N ALA A 97 1.33 -16.63 7.72
CA ALA A 97 0.45 -15.61 8.29
C ALA A 97 -0.70 -15.20 7.34
N ILE A 98 -0.43 -15.11 6.03
CA ILE A 98 -1.46 -14.89 4.99
C ILE A 98 -2.47 -16.05 4.98
N GLY A 99 -1.97 -17.30 5.06
CA GLY A 99 -2.83 -18.49 5.19
C GLY A 99 -3.77 -18.41 6.39
N GLN A 100 -3.22 -18.11 7.56
CA GLN A 100 -4.00 -17.98 8.81
C GLN A 100 -5.03 -16.86 8.72
N ALA A 101 -4.67 -15.71 8.14
CA ALA A 101 -5.60 -14.61 7.92
C ALA A 101 -6.77 -15.01 7.00
N ALA A 102 -6.54 -15.91 6.05
CA ALA A 102 -7.55 -16.39 5.12
C ALA A 102 -8.45 -17.51 5.66
N GLU A 103 -8.08 -18.15 6.77
CA GLU A 103 -8.80 -19.32 7.30
C GLU A 103 -10.28 -19.00 7.55
N GLY A 104 -11.14 -19.76 6.87
CA GLY A 104 -12.60 -19.67 7.00
C GLY A 104 -13.23 -18.46 6.31
N CYS A 105 -12.49 -17.75 5.45
CA CYS A 105 -13.03 -16.64 4.68
C CYS A 105 -13.72 -17.11 3.39
N ASP A 106 -14.86 -16.50 3.07
CA ASP A 106 -15.61 -16.71 1.83
C ASP A 106 -15.06 -15.88 0.67
N VAL A 107 -14.50 -14.71 0.99
CA VAL A 107 -13.94 -13.75 0.03
C VAL A 107 -12.61 -13.23 0.54
N ILE A 108 -11.63 -13.10 -0.35
CA ILE A 108 -10.34 -12.47 -0.08
C ILE A 108 -10.16 -11.33 -1.08
N VAL A 109 -10.06 -10.10 -0.55
CA VAL A 109 -9.70 -8.91 -1.31
C VAL A 109 -8.27 -8.54 -0.91
N SER A 110 -7.33 -8.58 -1.85
CA SER A 110 -5.92 -8.41 -1.52
C SER A 110 -5.20 -7.47 -2.46
N HIS A 111 -4.30 -6.65 -1.90
CA HIS A 111 -3.36 -5.87 -2.69
C HIS A 111 -2.27 -6.79 -3.29
N PRO A 112 -1.87 -6.63 -4.57
CA PRO A 112 -0.85 -7.46 -5.24
C PRO A 112 0.57 -7.45 -4.62
N LYS A 113 0.79 -6.67 -3.56
CA LYS A 113 2.02 -6.73 -2.74
C LYS A 113 2.00 -7.93 -1.79
N VAL A 114 0.82 -8.42 -1.39
CA VAL A 114 0.64 -9.57 -0.50
C VAL A 114 0.72 -10.88 -1.29
N VAL A 115 1.95 -11.22 -1.68
CA VAL A 115 2.24 -12.45 -2.44
C VAL A 115 1.75 -13.68 -1.66
N GLY A 116 1.05 -14.60 -2.33
CA GLY A 116 0.48 -15.80 -1.69
C GLY A 116 -1.01 -15.70 -1.34
N SER A 117 -1.62 -14.53 -1.51
CA SER A 117 -3.07 -14.36 -1.28
C SER A 117 -3.93 -15.25 -2.19
N GLN A 118 -3.48 -15.48 -3.43
CA GLN A 118 -4.15 -16.39 -4.37
C GLN A 118 -4.12 -17.84 -3.87
N ASP A 119 -2.97 -18.31 -3.37
CA ASP A 119 -2.83 -19.65 -2.79
C ASP A 119 -3.73 -19.83 -1.57
N ALA A 120 -3.76 -18.81 -0.69
CA ALA A 120 -4.66 -18.78 0.45
C ALA A 120 -6.14 -18.85 0.04
N ALA A 121 -6.54 -18.12 -1.02
CA ALA A 121 -7.88 -18.19 -1.57
C ALA A 121 -8.20 -19.59 -2.14
N GLN A 122 -7.24 -20.19 -2.86
CA GLN A 122 -7.39 -21.52 -3.44
C GLN A 122 -7.65 -22.58 -2.35
N VAL A 123 -6.90 -22.56 -1.25
CA VAL A 123 -7.07 -23.49 -0.13
C VAL A 123 -8.42 -23.31 0.55
N ASN A 124 -8.83 -22.07 0.78
CA ASN A 124 -10.11 -21.75 1.42
C ASN A 124 -11.31 -21.86 0.46
N ARG A 125 -11.08 -22.12 -0.83
CA ARG A 125 -12.11 -22.06 -1.89
C ARG A 125 -12.87 -20.72 -1.89
N ALA A 126 -12.16 -19.65 -1.54
CA ALA A 126 -12.69 -18.30 -1.43
C ALA A 126 -12.70 -17.61 -2.79
N LEU A 127 -13.64 -16.68 -2.98
CA LEU A 127 -13.58 -15.74 -4.11
C LEU A 127 -12.39 -14.81 -3.91
N TYR A 128 -11.49 -14.74 -4.90
CA TYR A 128 -10.32 -13.87 -4.85
C TYR A 128 -10.48 -12.63 -5.75
N LEU A 129 -10.34 -11.45 -5.14
CA LEU A 129 -10.39 -10.15 -5.79
C LEU A 129 -9.08 -9.40 -5.51
N ARG A 130 -8.54 -8.74 -6.53
CA ARG A 130 -7.37 -7.88 -6.36
C ARG A 130 -7.80 -6.44 -6.08
N ALA A 131 -7.24 -5.80 -5.07
CA ALA A 131 -7.43 -4.37 -4.81
C ALA A 131 -6.20 -3.58 -5.23
N HIS A 132 -6.38 -2.60 -6.09
CA HIS A 132 -5.32 -1.81 -6.70
C HIS A 132 -5.45 -0.35 -6.28
N PHE A 133 -4.42 0.22 -5.65
CA PHE A 133 -4.31 1.67 -5.39
C PHE A 133 -3.47 2.39 -6.45
N LEU A 134 -2.85 1.60 -7.33
CA LEU A 134 -2.07 2.00 -8.49
C LEU A 134 -2.55 1.16 -9.67
N PRO A 135 -2.49 1.63 -10.93
CA PRO A 135 -3.04 0.91 -12.06
C PRO A 135 -2.12 -0.25 -12.49
N LEU A 136 -2.23 -1.38 -11.77
CA LEU A 136 -1.39 -2.57 -11.93
C LEU A 136 -1.94 -3.61 -12.92
N THR A 137 -3.10 -3.35 -13.51
CA THR A 137 -3.66 -4.18 -14.59
C THR A 137 -2.95 -3.86 -15.89
N PRO A 138 -2.40 -4.85 -16.63
CA PRO A 138 -1.65 -4.61 -17.85
C PRO A 138 -2.47 -3.83 -18.89
N THR A 139 -1.84 -2.81 -19.46
CA THR A 139 -2.40 -1.98 -20.52
C THR A 139 -1.30 -1.44 -21.43
N HIS A 140 -1.67 -1.02 -22.64
CA HIS A 140 -0.80 -0.26 -23.54
C HIS A 140 -0.79 1.26 -23.24
N HIS A 141 -1.76 1.76 -22.45
CA HIS A 141 -1.94 3.21 -22.25
C HIS A 141 -0.84 3.83 -21.38
N PHE A 142 -0.36 3.13 -20.37
CA PHE A 142 0.71 3.59 -19.48
C PHE A 142 1.53 2.41 -18.97
N PRO A 143 2.78 2.63 -18.55
CA PRO A 143 3.63 1.58 -18.00
C PRO A 143 3.27 1.23 -16.55
N PRO A 144 3.75 0.11 -15.99
CA PRO A 144 3.63 -0.15 -14.57
C PRO A 144 4.42 0.88 -13.75
N PRO A 145 4.04 1.17 -12.49
CA PRO A 145 4.57 2.31 -11.70
C PRO A 145 6.09 2.39 -11.50
N VAL A 146 6.83 1.31 -11.78
CA VAL A 146 8.31 1.28 -11.68
C VAL A 146 8.99 1.89 -12.90
N PHE A 147 8.29 1.99 -14.03
CA PHE A 147 8.81 2.56 -15.27
C PHE A 147 8.16 3.92 -15.49
N THR A 148 8.98 4.93 -15.74
CA THR A 148 8.53 6.33 -15.88
C THR A 148 8.32 6.75 -17.33
N GLN A 149 8.71 5.92 -18.29
CA GLN A 149 8.61 6.22 -19.72
C GLN A 149 7.39 5.53 -20.32
N GLU A 150 6.55 6.30 -21.03
CA GLU A 150 5.44 5.77 -21.81
C GLU A 150 5.94 5.28 -23.17
N LEU A 151 5.86 3.96 -23.39
CA LEU A 151 6.36 3.30 -24.60
C LEU A 151 5.20 2.79 -25.49
N GLY A 152 3.98 3.28 -25.28
CA GLY A 152 2.77 2.87 -25.99
C GLY A 152 2.54 1.36 -25.91
N TYR A 153 2.45 0.67 -27.05
CA TYR A 153 2.18 -0.77 -27.08
C TYR A 153 3.19 -1.62 -26.28
N LEU A 154 4.42 -1.14 -26.10
CA LEU A 154 5.46 -1.80 -25.30
C LEU A 154 5.21 -1.71 -23.79
N ASN A 155 4.30 -0.85 -23.33
CA ASN A 155 3.91 -0.77 -21.92
C ASN A 155 3.38 -2.11 -21.39
N ARG A 156 2.55 -2.81 -22.17
CA ARG A 156 1.90 -4.05 -21.74
C ARG A 156 2.90 -5.18 -21.41
N PRO A 157 3.93 -5.46 -22.25
CA PRO A 157 5.03 -6.34 -21.86
C PRO A 157 5.76 -5.97 -20.57
N LEU A 158 5.89 -4.67 -20.23
CA LEU A 158 6.55 -4.24 -19.00
C LEU A 158 5.83 -4.73 -17.74
N TYR A 159 4.51 -4.96 -17.79
CA TYR A 159 3.78 -5.58 -16.68
C TYR A 159 4.19 -7.04 -16.46
N GLN A 160 4.53 -7.77 -17.52
CA GLN A 160 5.06 -9.13 -17.38
C GLN A 160 6.45 -9.10 -16.74
N LEU A 161 7.30 -8.16 -17.13
CA LEU A 161 8.60 -7.96 -16.50
C LEU A 161 8.45 -7.57 -15.01
N PHE A 162 7.50 -6.69 -14.70
CA PHE A 162 7.19 -6.34 -13.31
C PHE A 162 6.76 -7.57 -12.49
N ARG A 163 6.01 -8.52 -13.06
CA ARG A 163 5.64 -9.77 -12.38
C ARG A 163 6.85 -10.66 -12.09
N LEU A 164 7.91 -10.61 -12.91
CA LEU A 164 9.15 -11.35 -12.63
C LEU A 164 9.86 -10.86 -11.35
N SER A 165 9.53 -9.68 -10.83
CA SER A 165 9.99 -9.25 -9.50
C SER A 165 9.56 -10.20 -8.37
N ARG A 166 8.59 -11.10 -8.60
CA ARG A 166 8.16 -12.11 -7.62
C ARG A 166 8.98 -13.41 -7.69
N LEU A 167 9.82 -13.61 -8.70
CA LEU A 167 10.66 -14.80 -8.84
C LEU A 167 11.50 -15.12 -7.59
N PRO A 168 12.11 -14.15 -6.87
CA PRO A 168 12.89 -14.43 -5.68
C PRO A 168 12.10 -15.19 -4.60
N TYR A 169 10.79 -14.98 -4.52
CA TYR A 169 9.90 -15.61 -3.56
C TYR A 169 9.50 -17.05 -3.90
N LEU A 170 9.75 -17.53 -5.12
CA LEU A 170 9.24 -18.81 -5.59
C LEU A 170 9.66 -19.99 -4.72
N LYS A 171 10.88 -19.97 -4.17
CA LYS A 171 11.36 -21.06 -3.30
C LYS A 171 10.52 -21.15 -2.02
N GLN A 172 10.31 -20.03 -1.34
CA GLN A 172 9.56 -19.92 -0.10
C GLN A 172 8.06 -20.16 -0.35
N LEU A 173 7.53 -19.66 -1.47
CA LEU A 173 6.15 -19.85 -1.88
C LEU A 173 5.87 -21.33 -2.17
N ASN A 174 6.72 -22.00 -2.95
CA ASN A 174 6.57 -23.43 -3.24
C ASN A 174 6.79 -24.30 -2.00
N ALA A 175 7.63 -23.87 -1.04
CA ALA A 175 7.72 -24.56 0.25
C ALA A 175 6.39 -24.51 0.99
N TRP A 176 5.76 -23.33 1.07
CA TRP A 176 4.45 -23.17 1.70
C TRP A 176 3.33 -23.87 0.92
N ARG A 177 3.31 -23.81 -0.42
CA ARG A 177 2.35 -24.56 -1.26
C ARG A 177 2.39 -26.06 -0.98
N ARG A 178 3.58 -26.64 -0.74
CA ARG A 178 3.71 -28.06 -0.36
C ARG A 178 3.07 -28.35 1.01
N GLU A 179 3.21 -27.46 1.98
CA GLU A 179 2.54 -27.58 3.29
C GLU A 179 1.01 -27.55 3.14
N LEU A 180 0.50 -26.79 2.17
CA LEU A 180 -0.91 -26.69 1.83
C LEU A 180 -1.42 -27.84 0.94
N GLY A 181 -0.56 -28.78 0.54
CA GLY A 181 -0.91 -29.84 -0.41
C GLY A 181 -1.14 -29.36 -1.86
N LEU A 182 -0.71 -28.14 -2.19
CA LEU A 182 -0.80 -27.58 -3.53
C LEU A 182 0.42 -28.00 -4.38
N PRO A 183 0.24 -28.23 -5.70
CA PRO A 183 1.38 -28.52 -6.58
C PRO A 183 2.31 -27.31 -6.67
N PRO A 184 3.63 -27.47 -6.80
CA PRO A 184 4.52 -26.36 -7.06
C PRO A 184 4.22 -25.75 -8.43
N GLY A 185 4.49 -24.46 -8.61
CA GLY A 185 4.38 -23.84 -9.93
C GLY A 185 4.83 -22.39 -9.96
N PRO A 186 5.15 -21.85 -11.14
CA PRO A 186 5.56 -20.47 -11.30
C PRO A 186 4.34 -19.54 -11.34
N TRP A 187 3.27 -19.83 -10.59
CA TRP A 187 2.02 -19.08 -10.61
C TRP A 187 2.22 -17.73 -9.91
N LEU A 188 3.01 -16.85 -10.53
CA LEU A 188 3.04 -15.42 -10.26
C LEU A 188 1.59 -14.96 -10.41
N ASP A 189 0.99 -14.32 -9.39
CA ASP A 189 -0.44 -13.92 -9.33
C ASP A 189 -1.15 -13.85 -10.68
N SER A 190 -2.23 -14.62 -10.83
CA SER A 190 -2.97 -14.70 -12.08
C SER A 190 -3.60 -13.34 -12.39
N LEU A 191 -3.30 -12.85 -13.59
CA LEU A 191 -3.89 -11.62 -14.12
C LEU A 191 -5.37 -11.79 -14.47
N THR A 192 -5.88 -13.03 -14.47
CA THR A 192 -7.28 -13.34 -14.78
C THR A 192 -8.23 -13.10 -13.61
N HIS A 193 -7.73 -12.87 -12.40
CA HIS A 193 -8.63 -12.54 -11.28
C HIS A 193 -9.25 -11.15 -11.48
N PRO A 194 -10.54 -10.98 -11.15
CA PRO A 194 -11.17 -9.65 -11.16
C PRO A 194 -10.39 -8.69 -10.25
N SER A 195 -10.42 -7.41 -10.58
CA SER A 195 -9.73 -6.39 -9.78
C SER A 195 -10.58 -5.16 -9.55
N LEU A 196 -10.45 -4.57 -8.38
CA LEU A 196 -11.02 -3.29 -8.00
C LEU A 196 -9.89 -2.28 -7.95
N CYS A 197 -9.92 -1.30 -8.85
CA CYS A 197 -8.97 -0.20 -8.92
C CYS A 197 -9.58 1.01 -8.21
N ALA A 198 -9.06 1.32 -7.03
CA ALA A 198 -9.51 2.41 -6.17
C ALA A 198 -8.95 3.76 -6.64
N ILE A 199 -9.14 4.08 -7.93
CA ILE A 199 -8.69 5.31 -8.57
C ILE A 199 -9.90 5.94 -9.27
N SER A 200 -10.02 7.26 -9.13
CA SER A 200 -11.06 8.03 -9.82
C SER A 200 -10.81 8.06 -11.33
N GLN A 201 -11.87 7.82 -12.10
CA GLN A 201 -11.83 7.95 -13.56
C GLN A 201 -11.64 9.40 -14.03
N ALA A 202 -11.89 10.39 -13.16
CA ALA A 202 -11.58 11.78 -13.43
C ALA A 202 -10.06 12.08 -13.38
N VAL A 203 -9.29 11.26 -12.66
CA VAL A 203 -7.82 11.40 -12.55
C VAL A 203 -7.12 10.50 -13.57
N LEU A 204 -7.58 9.25 -13.68
CA LEU A 204 -7.06 8.29 -14.66
C LEU A 204 -8.25 7.67 -15.40
N PRO A 205 -8.48 8.02 -16.68
CA PRO A 205 -9.51 7.37 -17.47
C PRO A 205 -9.28 5.87 -17.55
N ARG A 206 -10.38 5.10 -17.57
CA ARG A 206 -10.31 3.65 -17.74
C ARG A 206 -9.64 3.29 -19.07
N PRO A 207 -8.55 2.50 -19.07
CA PRO A 207 -7.97 2.00 -20.31
C PRO A 207 -8.98 1.17 -21.11
N SER A 208 -9.09 1.47 -22.40
CA SER A 208 -10.01 0.80 -23.32
C SER A 208 -9.68 -0.68 -23.55
N ASP A 209 -8.45 -1.10 -23.25
CA ASP A 209 -7.95 -2.46 -23.40
C ASP A 209 -8.04 -3.30 -22.12
N TRP A 210 -8.66 -2.77 -21.05
CA TRP A 210 -8.94 -3.52 -19.82
C TRP A 210 -10.19 -4.40 -19.96
N PRO A 211 -10.08 -5.70 -19.64
CA PRO A 211 -11.25 -6.58 -19.54
C PRO A 211 -12.32 -6.08 -18.55
N ASP A 212 -13.58 -6.41 -18.81
CA ASP A 212 -14.74 -5.94 -18.04
C ASP A 212 -14.73 -6.35 -16.57
N GLN A 213 -14.03 -7.43 -16.22
CA GLN A 213 -13.84 -7.89 -14.85
C GLN A 213 -12.86 -7.04 -14.02
N HIS A 214 -12.22 -6.04 -14.62
CA HIS A 214 -11.41 -5.06 -13.91
C HIS A 214 -12.24 -3.80 -13.76
N PHE A 215 -12.48 -3.32 -12.56
CA PHE A 215 -13.36 -2.20 -12.27
C PHE A 215 -12.55 -1.00 -11.80
N MET A 216 -12.88 0.21 -12.25
CA MET A 216 -12.40 1.46 -11.64
C MET A 216 -13.50 2.02 -10.76
N THR A 217 -13.32 1.93 -9.45
CA THR A 217 -14.38 2.16 -8.47
C THR A 217 -14.42 3.59 -7.93
N GLY A 218 -13.44 4.42 -8.29
CA GLY A 218 -13.16 5.65 -7.53
C GLY A 218 -12.34 5.38 -6.28
N TYR A 219 -11.86 6.46 -5.66
CA TYR A 219 -11.05 6.40 -4.45
C TYR A 219 -11.86 5.83 -3.28
N TRP A 220 -11.21 5.02 -2.45
CA TRP A 220 -11.76 4.56 -1.18
C TRP A 220 -11.26 5.48 -0.08
N PHE A 221 -11.94 6.61 0.08
CA PHE A 221 -11.62 7.56 1.14
C PHE A 221 -11.97 6.95 2.49
N PHE A 222 -10.99 7.00 3.39
CA PHE A 222 -11.19 6.64 4.77
C PHE A 222 -11.30 7.93 5.58
N ASP A 223 -12.53 8.27 5.90
CA ASP A 223 -12.81 9.35 6.83
C ASP A 223 -12.68 8.75 8.23
N ASP A 224 -11.59 9.08 8.91
CA ASP A 224 -11.38 8.67 10.31
C ASP A 224 -12.55 9.26 11.13
N PRO A 225 -13.44 8.43 11.71
CA PRO A 225 -14.65 8.93 12.36
C PRO A 225 -14.39 9.70 13.65
N ALA A 226 -13.13 9.86 14.05
CA ALA A 226 -12.79 10.68 15.21
C ALA A 226 -13.32 12.10 14.99
N GLU A 227 -14.03 12.62 15.99
CA GLU A 227 -14.28 14.05 16.21
C GLU A 227 -12.93 14.75 16.40
N TRP A 228 -12.15 14.84 15.32
CA TRP A 228 -10.85 15.47 15.34
C TRP A 228 -11.08 16.96 15.52
N GLN A 229 -10.54 17.48 16.61
CA GLN A 229 -10.45 18.90 16.85
C GLN A 229 -8.99 19.31 16.69
N PRO A 230 -8.70 20.41 15.96
CA PRO A 230 -7.35 20.92 15.89
C PRO A 230 -6.86 21.30 17.29
N ASP A 231 -5.56 21.09 17.54
CA ASP A 231 -4.96 21.69 18.73
C ASP A 231 -5.07 23.23 18.67
N PRO A 232 -5.02 23.92 19.83
CA PRO A 232 -5.17 25.37 19.85
C PRO A 232 -4.19 26.13 18.95
N ALA A 233 -2.94 25.65 18.84
CA ALA A 233 -1.93 26.32 18.02
C ALA A 233 -2.27 26.23 16.52
N LEU A 234 -2.74 25.08 16.06
CA LEU A 234 -3.23 24.91 14.69
C LEU A 234 -4.50 25.72 14.45
N ALA A 235 -5.44 25.73 15.38
CA ALA A 235 -6.66 26.52 15.27
C ALA A 235 -6.36 28.03 15.17
N ASP A 236 -5.47 28.53 16.03
CA ASP A 236 -5.02 29.92 16.04
C ASP A 236 -4.29 30.27 14.74
N PHE A 237 -3.37 29.41 14.28
CA PHE A 237 -2.66 29.61 13.01
C PHE A 237 -3.62 29.69 11.82
N LEU A 238 -4.58 28.77 11.73
CA LEU A 238 -5.59 28.77 10.67
C LEU A 238 -6.45 30.04 10.73
N GLY A 239 -6.86 30.48 11.93
CA GLY A 239 -7.67 31.67 12.15
C GLY A 239 -6.96 33.01 11.95
N ALA A 240 -5.63 33.04 11.98
CA ALA A 240 -4.84 34.28 11.96
C ALA A 240 -4.70 34.97 10.59
N GLY A 241 -5.37 34.52 9.52
CA GLY A 241 -5.24 35.13 8.19
C GLY A 241 -5.71 34.28 7.01
N ASP A 242 -5.12 34.51 5.84
CA ASP A 242 -5.51 33.86 4.57
C ASP A 242 -5.20 32.35 4.52
N PRO A 243 -6.01 31.51 3.87
CA PRO A 243 -5.83 30.06 3.85
C PRO A 243 -4.38 29.62 3.54
N PRO A 244 -3.73 28.82 4.42
CA PRO A 244 -2.36 28.39 4.18
C PRO A 244 -2.29 27.27 3.14
N ILE A 245 -1.11 27.09 2.56
CA ILE A 245 -0.78 25.93 1.72
C ILE A 245 -0.32 24.78 2.62
N TYR A 246 -0.96 23.61 2.53
CA TYR A 246 -0.46 22.40 3.16
C TYR A 246 0.70 21.81 2.35
N ILE A 247 1.83 21.54 3.01
CA ILE A 247 3.00 20.90 2.40
C ILE A 247 3.33 19.67 3.24
N GLY A 248 3.19 18.49 2.65
CA GLY A 248 3.49 17.23 3.31
C GLY A 248 4.00 16.19 2.32
N PHE A 249 4.99 15.42 2.76
CA PHE A 249 5.64 14.38 1.96
C PHE A 249 5.24 12.96 2.40
N GLY A 250 4.28 12.85 3.34
CA GLY A 250 3.78 11.58 3.84
C GLY A 250 4.87 10.70 4.46
N SER A 251 4.82 9.40 4.13
CA SER A 251 5.76 8.39 4.63
C SER A 251 7.14 8.41 3.96
N MET A 252 7.46 9.43 3.17
CA MET A 252 8.79 9.55 2.56
C MET A 252 9.83 9.93 3.62
N THR A 253 11.03 9.38 3.48
CA THR A 253 12.20 9.77 4.30
C THR A 253 13.14 10.60 3.44
N SER A 254 13.64 11.72 3.97
CA SER A 254 14.68 12.51 3.32
C SER A 254 16.06 12.13 3.87
N GLN A 255 17.10 12.21 3.03
CA GLN A 255 18.49 12.06 3.48
C GLN A 255 18.98 13.28 4.26
N ASN A 256 18.49 14.47 3.86
CA ASN A 256 18.78 15.74 4.52
C ASN A 256 17.45 16.44 4.86
N PRO A 257 16.71 15.99 5.89
CA PRO A 257 15.43 16.59 6.27
C PRO A 257 15.55 18.09 6.57
N GLN A 258 16.66 18.52 7.19
CA GLN A 258 16.91 19.93 7.51
C GLN A 258 17.05 20.78 6.26
N GLN A 259 17.82 20.31 5.27
CA GLN A 259 18.01 21.02 4.00
C GLN A 259 16.70 21.11 3.21
N LEU A 260 15.91 20.04 3.17
CA LEU A 260 14.60 20.06 2.52
C LEU A 260 13.64 21.02 3.23
N SER A 261 13.67 21.06 4.56
CA SER A 261 12.84 21.97 5.36
C SER A 261 13.22 23.43 5.11
N GLN A 262 14.51 23.75 5.10
CA GLN A 262 15.02 25.07 4.74
C GLN A 262 14.57 25.50 3.34
N LEU A 263 14.67 24.60 2.36
CA LEU A 263 14.24 24.88 0.99
C LEU A 263 12.74 25.16 0.91
N VAL A 264 11.93 24.37 1.62
CA VAL A 264 10.47 24.55 1.67
C VAL A 264 10.11 25.88 2.33
N VAL A 265 10.73 26.23 3.45
CA VAL A 265 10.50 27.50 4.16
C VAL A 265 10.89 28.69 3.28
N GLU A 266 12.04 28.63 2.61
CA GLU A 266 12.47 29.69 1.69
C GLU A 266 11.51 29.85 0.51
N ALA A 267 11.02 28.74 -0.07
CA ALA A 267 10.03 28.77 -1.13
C ALA A 267 8.70 29.41 -0.67
N VAL A 268 8.25 29.12 0.55
CA VAL A 268 7.06 29.73 1.16
C VAL A 268 7.26 31.23 1.36
N ARG A 269 8.44 31.65 1.85
CA ARG A 269 8.81 33.06 2.03
C ARG A 269 8.79 33.81 0.70
N LEU A 270 9.42 33.25 -0.34
CA LEU A 270 9.45 33.84 -1.68
C LEU A 270 8.05 33.91 -2.32
N ALA A 271 7.19 32.92 -2.06
CA ALA A 271 5.80 32.91 -2.54
C ALA A 271 4.89 33.89 -1.77
N GLY A 272 5.34 34.44 -0.64
CA GLY A 272 4.59 35.39 0.17
C GLY A 272 3.30 34.79 0.77
N CYS A 273 3.26 33.48 1.00
CA CYS A 273 2.09 32.77 1.50
C CYS A 273 2.32 32.17 2.89
N ARG A 274 1.24 31.76 3.55
CA ARG A 274 1.30 30.96 4.78
C ARG A 274 1.35 29.48 4.42
N ALA A 275 2.06 28.66 5.19
CA ALA A 275 2.11 27.22 4.96
C ALA A 275 1.98 26.40 6.25
N LEU A 276 1.32 25.24 6.13
CA LEU A 276 1.23 24.22 7.17
C LEU A 276 2.12 23.03 6.77
N LEU A 277 3.17 22.76 7.54
CA LEU A 277 4.13 21.70 7.24
C LEU A 277 3.74 20.39 7.95
N GLY A 278 3.39 19.37 7.17
CA GLY A 278 3.18 18.01 7.64
C GLY A 278 4.49 17.24 7.70
N LEU A 279 5.07 17.10 8.89
CA LEU A 279 6.40 16.51 9.09
C LEU A 279 6.51 15.03 8.66
N GLY A 280 5.38 14.29 8.68
CA GLY A 280 5.32 12.91 8.19
C GLY A 280 6.26 11.97 8.95
N TRP A 281 6.89 11.03 8.24
CA TRP A 281 7.86 10.08 8.81
C TRP A 281 9.32 10.57 8.80
N GLY A 282 9.51 11.90 8.80
CA GLY A 282 10.84 12.52 8.82
C GLY A 282 11.37 12.94 7.45
N ALA A 283 10.49 13.30 6.51
CA ALA A 283 10.90 14.03 5.32
C ALA A 283 11.33 15.47 5.66
N LEU A 284 10.63 16.07 6.61
CA LEU A 284 10.86 17.41 7.13
C LEU A 284 11.24 17.32 8.61
N ASP A 285 11.99 18.30 9.07
CA ASP A 285 12.38 18.46 10.47
C ASP A 285 11.78 19.75 11.03
N HIS A 286 11.74 19.88 12.35
CA HIS A 286 11.40 21.14 12.99
C HIS A 286 12.42 22.19 12.57
N TYR A 287 11.94 23.24 11.91
CA TYR A 287 12.73 24.40 11.55
C TYR A 287 12.36 25.56 12.47
N SER A 288 13.35 26.06 13.22
CA SER A 288 13.25 27.31 13.98
C SER A 288 14.21 28.32 13.35
N ASP A 289 13.68 29.46 12.91
CA ASP A 289 14.51 30.63 12.67
C ASP A 289 15.03 31.10 14.05
N GLU A 290 16.33 30.91 14.32
CA GLU A 290 17.04 31.80 15.25
C GLU A 290 17.36 33.12 14.53
#